data_AF-T0XTK6-F1
#
_entry.id   AF-T0XTK6-F1
#
_cell.length_a   1.000
_cell.length_b   1.000
_cell.length_c   1.000
_cell.angle_alpha   90.00
_cell.angle_beta   90.00
_cell.angle_gamma   90.00
#
_symmetry.space_group_name_H-M   'P 1'
#
loop_
_entity.id
_entity.type
_entity.pdbx_description
1 polymer ?
#
loop_
_entity_poly.entity_id
_entity_poly.type
_entity_poly.pdbx_seq_one_letter_code
_entity_poly.pdbx_strand_id
1 'polypeptide(L)'
;FDVVDALTGPLLGRPKSATFRTADVVGLDTFAHVVRTMREGLREDPWHELYTLPEWLERLIGAGALGAKTKSGIYQKRGRDLLVLDPASGAHVPAGAQADAKVIELLKTADVAERFGALRASDHPQAQFLWACFRDTFHYIAYHLADIAHSARDVDLAMRWGFGWKRGPFELWQAAGWSRIAGWIDADVREGKALAPAPLPPWVSESGRTGVHTPEGSY
;
A
#
# COMPACT_ATOMS: atom_id res chain seq x y z
N PHE A 1 13.52 -5.73 2.52
CA PHE A 1 12.43 -4.90 3.09
C PHE A 1 12.71 -3.41 2.97
N ASP A 2 13.95 -2.97 3.20
CA ASP A 2 14.37 -1.56 3.11
C ASP A 2 14.19 -0.93 1.71
N VAL A 3 14.36 -1.67 0.61
CA VAL A 3 13.97 -1.19 -0.74
C VAL A 3 12.48 -0.84 -0.81
N VAL A 4 11.61 -1.68 -0.24
CA VAL A 4 10.16 -1.43 -0.24
C VAL A 4 9.84 -0.20 0.60
N ASP A 5 10.49 -0.03 1.75
CA ASP A 5 10.30 1.17 2.57
C ASP A 5 10.82 2.44 1.89
N ALA A 6 11.92 2.34 1.13
CA ALA A 6 12.42 3.44 0.31
C ALA A 6 11.39 3.85 -0.76
N LEU A 7 10.74 2.87 -1.40
CA LEU A 7 9.72 3.08 -2.43
C LEU A 7 8.39 3.60 -1.87
N THR A 8 7.97 3.13 -0.70
CA THR A 8 6.60 3.32 -0.16
C THR A 8 6.50 4.41 0.91
N GLY A 9 7.62 5.04 1.27
CA GLY A 9 7.69 6.12 2.25
C GLY A 9 7.68 7.52 1.63
N PRO A 10 8.71 8.36 1.91
CA PRO A 10 8.73 9.76 1.48
C PRO A 10 8.60 10.00 -0.02
N LEU A 11 9.06 9.08 -0.89
CA LEU A 11 8.93 9.19 -2.34
C LEU A 11 7.47 9.30 -2.80
N LEU A 12 6.53 8.71 -2.05
CA LEU A 12 5.09 8.79 -2.33
C LEU A 12 4.38 9.85 -1.46
N GLY A 13 5.13 10.66 -0.72
CA GLY A 13 4.56 11.61 0.24
C GLY A 13 3.97 10.95 1.47
N ARG A 14 4.54 9.83 1.94
CA ARG A 14 4.16 9.15 3.17
C ARG A 14 5.23 9.31 4.26
N PRO A 15 4.94 8.99 5.54
CA PRO A 15 5.92 9.13 6.61
C PRO A 15 7.20 8.30 6.40
N LYS A 16 8.29 8.70 7.08
CA LYS A 16 9.59 8.00 7.02
C LYS A 16 9.56 6.58 7.59
N SER A 17 8.51 6.22 8.34
CA SER A 17 8.30 4.85 8.82
C SER A 17 7.82 3.91 7.71
N ALA A 18 7.37 4.43 6.56
CA ALA A 18 7.00 3.65 5.38
C ALA A 18 6.11 2.42 5.72
N THR A 19 6.32 1.27 5.08
CA THR A 19 5.49 0.08 5.26
C THR A 19 5.97 -0.78 6.42
N PHE A 20 7.18 -1.33 6.35
CA PHE A 20 7.68 -2.33 7.30
C PHE A 20 8.19 -1.71 8.59
N ARG A 21 8.83 -0.54 8.52
CA ARG A 21 9.23 0.16 9.74
C ARG A 21 8.01 0.66 10.54
N THR A 22 6.87 0.94 9.92
CA THR A 22 5.61 1.18 10.64
C THR A 22 5.14 -0.08 11.35
N ALA A 23 5.20 -1.26 10.72
CA ALA A 23 4.86 -2.52 11.37
C ALA A 23 5.73 -2.79 12.60
N ASP A 24 7.04 -2.51 12.54
CA ASP A 24 7.94 -2.61 13.70
C ASP A 24 7.60 -1.61 14.81
N VAL A 25 7.12 -0.40 14.48
CA VAL A 25 6.71 0.61 15.47
C VAL A 25 5.43 0.19 16.18
N VAL A 26 4.45 -0.31 15.43
CA VAL A 26 3.18 -0.82 15.98
C VAL A 26 3.39 -2.08 16.83
N GLY A 27 4.30 -2.95 16.39
CA GLY A 27 4.57 -4.25 16.99
C GLY A 27 4.04 -5.39 16.12
N LEU A 28 4.92 -6.35 15.82
CA LEU A 28 4.62 -7.45 14.90
C LEU A 28 3.56 -8.42 15.45
N ASP A 29 3.51 -8.59 16.77
CA ASP A 29 2.46 -9.35 17.46
C ASP A 29 1.10 -8.66 17.39
N THR A 30 1.06 -7.34 17.58
CA THR A 30 -0.17 -6.55 17.41
C THR A 30 -0.67 -6.66 15.97
N PHE A 31 0.22 -6.53 14.99
CA PHE A 31 -0.12 -6.70 13.58
C PHE A 31 -0.68 -8.11 13.31
N ALA A 32 -0.04 -9.16 13.83
CA ALA A 32 -0.52 -10.53 13.72
C ALA A 32 -1.92 -10.73 14.32
N HIS A 33 -2.22 -10.09 15.45
CA HIS A 33 -3.56 -10.12 16.03
C HIS A 33 -4.61 -9.45 15.14
N VAL A 34 -4.30 -8.31 14.52
CA VAL A 34 -5.21 -7.66 13.56
C VAL A 34 -5.48 -8.55 12.36
N VAL A 35 -4.44 -9.14 11.76
CA VAL A 35 -4.59 -10.07 10.63
C VAL A 35 -5.46 -11.27 11.00
N ARG A 36 -5.28 -11.86 12.20
CA ARG A 36 -6.12 -12.96 12.67
C ARG A 36 -7.59 -12.54 12.82
N THR A 37 -7.86 -11.38 13.41
CA THR A 37 -9.24 -10.86 13.52
C THR A 37 -9.89 -10.70 12.14
N MET A 38 -9.16 -10.16 11.16
CA MET A 38 -9.64 -10.03 9.78
C MET A 38 -9.90 -11.41 9.17
N ARG A 39 -8.98 -12.37 9.34
CA ARG A 39 -9.13 -13.74 8.84
C ARG A 39 -10.32 -14.47 9.45
N GLU A 40 -10.64 -14.25 10.71
CA GLU A 40 -11.76 -14.91 11.38
C GLU A 40 -13.11 -14.26 11.04
N GLY A 41 -13.13 -12.93 10.93
CA GLY A 41 -14.35 -12.13 10.80
C GLY A 41 -14.80 -11.78 9.38
N LEU A 42 -13.88 -11.64 8.42
CA LEU A 42 -14.18 -11.11 7.08
C LEU A 42 -14.33 -12.21 6.02
N ARG A 43 -15.09 -13.26 6.30
CA ARG A 43 -15.15 -14.47 5.46
C ARG A 43 -15.69 -14.25 4.05
N GLU A 44 -16.53 -13.24 3.87
CA GLU A 44 -17.15 -12.88 2.59
C GLU A 44 -16.36 -11.80 1.84
N ASP A 45 -15.22 -11.35 2.39
CA ASP A 45 -14.36 -10.36 1.76
C ASP A 45 -13.58 -11.00 0.59
N PRO A 46 -13.60 -10.44 -0.62
CA PRO A 46 -12.86 -10.99 -1.75
C PRO A 46 -11.33 -11.07 -1.55
N TRP A 47 -10.76 -10.30 -0.62
CA TRP A 47 -9.35 -10.31 -0.24
C TRP A 47 -9.05 -11.26 0.94
N HIS A 48 -10.04 -12.00 1.44
CA HIS A 48 -9.93 -12.83 2.66
C HIS A 48 -8.74 -13.81 2.65
N GLU A 49 -8.42 -14.37 1.49
CA GLU A 49 -7.32 -15.31 1.32
C GLU A 49 -5.96 -14.69 1.68
N LEU A 50 -5.81 -13.37 1.52
CA LEU A 50 -4.59 -12.62 1.79
C LEU A 50 -4.38 -12.33 3.29
N TYR A 51 -5.41 -12.51 4.13
CA TYR A 51 -5.31 -12.31 5.57
C TYR A 51 -4.60 -13.50 6.24
N THR A 52 -3.36 -13.73 5.84
CA THR A 52 -2.47 -14.75 6.37
C THR A 52 -1.12 -14.12 6.69
N LEU A 53 -0.42 -14.69 7.67
CA LEU A 53 0.93 -14.25 8.00
C LEU A 53 1.94 -15.02 7.14
N PRO A 54 2.94 -14.35 6.58
CA PRO A 54 4.04 -15.04 5.91
C PRO A 54 4.97 -15.68 6.96
N GLU A 55 5.60 -16.80 6.60
CA GLU A 55 6.45 -17.59 7.51
C GLU A 55 7.54 -16.76 8.20
N TRP A 56 8.17 -15.83 7.47
CA TRP A 56 9.22 -14.97 8.04
C TRP A 56 8.72 -14.13 9.22
N LEU A 57 7.45 -13.71 9.20
CA LEU A 57 6.83 -12.91 10.25
C LEU A 57 6.50 -13.77 11.47
N GLU A 58 5.98 -14.97 11.24
CA GLU A 58 5.73 -15.95 12.31
C GLU A 58 7.01 -16.33 13.03
N ARG A 59 8.12 -16.55 12.29
CA ARG A 59 9.43 -16.83 12.88
C ARG A 59 9.95 -15.68 13.76
N LEU A 60 9.79 -14.43 13.33
CA LEU A 60 10.15 -13.27 14.14
C LEU A 60 9.35 -13.22 15.45
N ILE A 61 8.03 -13.42 15.36
CA ILE A 61 7.15 -13.42 16.53
C ILE A 61 7.51 -14.55 17.50
N GLY A 62 7.71 -15.77 16.99
CA GLY A 62 8.10 -16.93 17.78
C GLY A 62 9.46 -16.76 18.47
N ALA A 63 10.37 -15.99 17.88
CA ALA A 63 11.66 -15.63 18.46
C ALA A 63 11.60 -14.42 19.42
N GLY A 64 10.41 -13.83 19.64
CA GLY A 64 10.24 -12.64 20.47
C GLY A 64 10.79 -11.35 19.85
N ALA A 65 11.08 -11.33 18.55
CA ALA A 65 11.50 -10.16 17.80
C ALA A 65 10.27 -9.37 17.33
N LEU A 66 9.67 -8.59 18.23
CA LEU A 66 8.37 -7.94 18.05
C LEU A 66 8.44 -6.50 17.50
N GLY A 67 9.60 -6.06 16.99
CA GLY A 67 9.81 -4.71 16.48
C GLY A 67 10.45 -3.78 17.51
N ALA A 68 10.16 -2.48 17.41
CA ALA A 68 10.83 -1.40 18.13
C ALA A 68 10.80 -1.60 19.66
N LYS A 69 9.70 -2.12 20.20
CA LYS A 69 9.53 -2.38 21.64
C LYS A 69 10.48 -3.43 22.22
N THR A 70 10.95 -4.37 21.38
CA THR A 70 11.95 -5.39 21.76
C THR A 70 13.32 -5.11 21.16
N LYS A 71 13.49 -3.97 20.48
CA LYS A 71 14.70 -3.55 19.75
C LYS A 71 15.11 -4.51 18.61
N SER A 72 14.23 -5.42 18.21
CA SER A 72 14.45 -6.40 17.15
C SER A 72 13.13 -6.76 16.48
N GLY A 73 13.03 -6.66 15.16
CA GLY A 73 11.88 -7.09 14.36
C GLY A 73 12.31 -7.28 12.91
N ILE A 74 11.59 -6.67 11.97
CA ILE A 74 12.03 -6.58 10.57
C ILE A 74 13.33 -5.79 10.50
N TYR A 75 13.46 -4.74 11.32
CA TYR A 75 14.69 -4.02 11.55
C TYR A 75 15.26 -4.33 12.94
N GLN A 76 16.58 -4.29 13.04
CA GLN A 76 17.28 -4.45 14.30
C GLN A 76 18.38 -3.39 14.40
N LYS A 77 18.45 -2.71 15.55
CA LYS A 77 19.53 -1.76 15.82
C LYS A 77 20.61 -2.42 16.66
N ARG A 78 21.83 -2.54 16.12
CA ARG A 78 23.00 -3.03 16.85
C ARG A 78 24.01 -1.89 17.03
N GLY A 79 23.99 -1.25 18.19
CA GLY A 79 24.79 -0.04 18.43
C GLY A 79 24.37 1.10 17.50
N ARG A 80 25.27 1.47 16.58
CA ARG A 80 25.00 2.49 15.54
C ARG A 80 24.45 1.92 14.25
N ASP A 81 24.61 0.62 14.03
CA ASP A 81 24.22 -0.03 12.78
C ASP A 81 22.73 -0.35 12.76
N LEU A 82 22.10 -0.08 11.63
CA LEU A 82 20.75 -0.52 11.33
C LEU A 82 20.85 -1.75 10.43
N LEU A 83 20.25 -2.84 10.89
CA LEU A 83 20.13 -4.07 10.14
C LEU A 83 18.68 -4.31 9.74
N VAL A 84 18.47 -5.06 8.66
CA VAL A 84 17.17 -5.45 8.12
C VAL A 84 17.15 -6.97 7.94
N LEU A 85 16.00 -7.60 8.17
CA LEU A 85 15.81 -9.02 7.96
C LEU A 85 16.01 -9.35 6.46
N ASP A 86 16.80 -10.36 6.16
CA ASP A 86 16.73 -11.06 4.88
C ASP A 86 15.76 -12.25 5.05
N PRO A 87 14.61 -12.27 4.37
CA PRO A 87 13.63 -13.34 4.55
C PRO A 87 14.13 -14.70 4.04
N ALA A 88 15.10 -14.72 3.11
CA ALA A 88 15.65 -15.96 2.57
C ALA A 88 16.57 -16.66 3.59
N SER A 89 17.52 -15.93 4.17
CA SER A 89 18.43 -16.49 5.18
C SER A 89 17.86 -16.47 6.60
N GLY A 90 16.88 -15.61 6.89
CA GLY A 90 16.38 -15.33 8.23
C GLY A 90 17.33 -14.48 9.08
N ALA A 91 18.46 -14.02 8.53
CA ALA A 91 19.45 -13.23 9.24
C ALA A 91 19.19 -11.71 9.09
N HIS A 92 19.61 -10.93 10.08
CA HIS A 92 19.69 -9.48 9.96
C HIS A 92 20.97 -9.07 9.24
N VAL A 93 20.83 -8.46 8.06
CA VAL A 93 21.93 -7.97 7.21
C VAL A 93 21.99 -6.44 7.26
N PRO A 94 23.11 -5.79 6.88
CA PRO A 94 23.19 -4.33 6.82
C PRO A 94 22.03 -3.73 6.00
N ALA A 95 21.29 -2.79 6.60
CA ALA A 95 20.26 -2.04 5.89
C ALA A 95 20.87 -0.88 5.11
N GLY A 96 20.12 -0.33 4.15
CA GLY A 96 20.51 0.88 3.43
C GLY A 96 20.22 0.83 1.94
N ALA A 97 19.52 -0.19 1.47
CA ALA A 97 19.13 -0.28 0.08
C ALA A 97 18.26 0.92 -0.32
N GLN A 98 18.46 1.39 -1.55
CA GLN A 98 17.75 2.53 -2.10
C GLN A 98 16.82 2.07 -3.22
N ALA A 99 15.78 2.86 -3.49
CA ALA A 99 15.03 2.73 -4.72
C ALA A 99 15.95 2.98 -5.93
N ASP A 100 15.64 2.34 -7.05
CA ASP A 100 16.39 2.52 -8.29
C ASP A 100 16.30 3.97 -8.76
N ALA A 101 17.42 4.53 -9.22
CA ALA A 101 17.50 5.93 -9.63
C ALA A 101 16.51 6.28 -10.75
N LYS A 102 16.28 5.39 -11.71
CA LYS A 102 15.32 5.62 -12.81
C LYS A 102 13.89 5.69 -12.29
N VAL A 103 13.56 4.87 -11.29
CA VAL A 103 12.23 4.91 -10.65
C VAL A 103 12.07 6.17 -9.80
N ILE A 104 13.12 6.60 -9.11
CA ILE A 104 13.11 7.89 -8.40
C ILE A 104 12.86 9.05 -9.38
N GLU A 105 13.55 9.10 -10.52
CA GLU A 105 13.32 10.14 -11.53
C GLU A 105 11.90 10.08 -12.10
N LEU A 106 11.37 8.88 -12.39
CA LEU A 106 9.99 8.70 -12.82
C LEU A 106 8.99 9.26 -11.79
N LEU A 107 9.23 9.04 -10.49
CA LEU A 107 8.35 9.53 -9.43
C LEU A 107 8.35 11.06 -9.28
N LYS A 108 9.39 11.75 -9.79
CA LYS A 108 9.46 13.22 -9.80
C LYS A 108 8.59 13.86 -10.87
N THR A 109 8.06 13.10 -11.83
CA THR A 109 7.09 13.62 -12.82
C THR A 109 5.92 14.29 -12.09
N ALA A 110 5.74 15.58 -12.37
CA ALA A 110 4.78 16.42 -11.65
C ALA A 110 3.33 16.11 -12.03
N ASP A 111 3.09 15.81 -13.31
CA ASP A 111 1.79 15.37 -13.78
C ASP A 111 1.48 13.96 -13.26
N VAL A 112 0.42 13.85 -12.48
CA VAL A 112 0.07 12.58 -11.82
C VAL A 112 -0.39 11.55 -12.85
N ALA A 113 -1.12 11.95 -13.89
CA ALA A 113 -1.62 11.04 -14.91
C ALA A 113 -0.47 10.47 -15.77
N GLU A 114 0.48 11.32 -16.16
CA GLU A 114 1.71 10.90 -16.86
C GLU A 114 2.53 9.94 -16.00
N ARG A 115 2.76 10.29 -14.73
CA ARG A 115 3.51 9.45 -13.79
C ARG A 115 2.89 8.07 -13.64
N PHE A 116 1.57 7.99 -13.47
CA PHE A 116 0.88 6.70 -13.34
C PHE A 116 0.91 5.89 -14.64
N GLY A 117 0.77 6.55 -15.79
CA GLY A 117 0.96 5.91 -17.09
C GLY A 117 2.37 5.33 -17.26
N ALA A 118 3.39 6.07 -16.86
CA ALA A 118 4.78 5.62 -16.90
C ALA A 118 5.04 4.45 -15.95
N LEU A 119 4.49 4.45 -14.73
CA LEU A 119 4.60 3.32 -13.79
C LEU A 119 3.99 2.04 -14.39
N ARG A 120 2.77 2.14 -14.93
CA ARG A 120 2.06 0.99 -15.51
C ARG A 120 2.74 0.44 -16.77
N ALA A 121 3.29 1.31 -17.62
CA ALA A 121 3.95 0.92 -18.86
C ALA A 121 5.40 0.43 -18.67
N SER A 122 5.95 0.52 -17.45
CA SER A 122 7.34 0.17 -17.19
C SER A 122 7.53 -1.35 -17.03
N ASP A 123 8.60 -1.86 -17.63
CA ASP A 123 9.09 -3.22 -17.38
C ASP A 123 10.00 -3.31 -16.14
N HIS A 124 10.25 -2.18 -15.45
CA HIS A 124 11.10 -2.17 -14.27
C HIS A 124 10.35 -2.75 -13.05
N PRO A 125 10.90 -3.76 -12.34
CA PRO A 125 10.18 -4.45 -11.26
C PRO A 125 9.68 -3.52 -10.14
N GLN A 126 10.48 -2.51 -9.76
CA GLN A 126 10.05 -1.55 -8.73
C GLN A 126 8.93 -0.61 -9.22
N ALA A 127 8.88 -0.29 -10.51
CA ALA A 127 7.79 0.52 -11.07
C ALA A 127 6.49 -0.29 -11.18
N GLN A 128 6.59 -1.56 -11.60
CA GLN A 128 5.48 -2.51 -11.60
C GLN A 128 4.94 -2.75 -10.18
N PHE A 129 5.82 -2.89 -9.19
CA PHE A 129 5.45 -2.99 -7.78
C PHE A 129 4.67 -1.76 -7.31
N LEU A 130 5.14 -0.55 -7.64
CA LEU A 130 4.44 0.68 -7.27
C LEU A 130 3.08 0.79 -7.94
N TRP A 131 2.99 0.46 -9.24
CA TRP A 131 1.70 0.41 -9.95
C TRP A 131 0.74 -0.58 -9.27
N ALA A 132 1.20 -1.79 -8.93
CA ALA A 132 0.40 -2.77 -8.21
C ALA A 132 -0.10 -2.22 -6.88
N CYS A 133 0.77 -1.63 -6.05
CA CYS A 133 0.36 -1.02 -4.78
C CYS A 133 -0.74 0.03 -4.95
N PHE A 134 -0.62 0.92 -5.95
CA PHE A 134 -1.64 1.93 -6.20
C PHE A 134 -2.94 1.34 -6.72
N ARG A 135 -2.86 0.48 -7.74
CA ARG A 135 -4.01 -0.23 -8.30
C ARG A 135 -4.80 -0.93 -7.22
N ASP A 136 -4.14 -1.74 -6.38
CA ASP A 136 -4.82 -2.53 -5.37
C ASP A 136 -5.34 -1.67 -4.21
N THR A 137 -4.66 -0.55 -3.89
CA THR A 137 -5.21 0.44 -2.94
C THR A 137 -6.50 1.04 -3.48
N PHE A 138 -6.51 1.51 -4.74
CA PHE A 138 -7.68 2.12 -5.37
C PHE A 138 -8.84 1.14 -5.54
N HIS A 139 -8.52 -0.09 -5.94
CA HIS A 139 -9.50 -1.16 -6.05
C HIS A 139 -10.16 -1.45 -4.70
N TYR A 140 -9.36 -1.68 -3.65
CA TYR A 140 -9.88 -2.01 -2.32
C TYR A 140 -10.75 -0.90 -1.72
N ILE A 141 -10.28 0.36 -1.77
CA ILE A 141 -11.08 1.47 -1.22
C ILE A 141 -12.36 1.70 -2.01
N ALA A 142 -12.35 1.47 -3.33
CA ALA A 142 -13.56 1.63 -4.15
C ALA A 142 -14.60 0.60 -3.74
N TYR A 143 -14.16 -0.64 -3.62
CA TYR A 143 -14.99 -1.79 -3.28
C TYR A 143 -15.71 -1.59 -1.96
N HIS A 144 -14.97 -1.19 -0.91
CA HIS A 144 -15.52 -1.07 0.44
C HIS A 144 -16.14 0.27 0.78
N LEU A 145 -16.00 1.31 -0.06
CA LEU A 145 -16.36 2.69 0.30
C LEU A 145 -17.75 2.80 0.92
N ALA A 146 -18.76 2.19 0.29
CA ALA A 146 -20.16 2.26 0.71
C ALA A 146 -20.43 1.59 2.07
N ASP A 147 -19.58 0.64 2.48
CA ASP A 147 -19.73 -0.10 3.73
C ASP A 147 -18.99 0.55 4.91
N ILE A 148 -17.91 1.30 4.63
CA ILE A 148 -16.97 1.76 5.67
C ILE A 148 -16.99 3.27 5.93
N ALA A 149 -17.61 4.06 5.04
CA ALA A 149 -17.59 5.52 5.13
C ALA A 149 -18.83 6.16 4.50
N HIS A 150 -19.11 7.41 4.88
CA HIS A 150 -20.21 8.19 4.32
C HIS A 150 -19.81 8.97 3.06
N SER A 151 -18.50 9.15 2.83
CA SER A 151 -17.97 9.83 1.66
C SER A 151 -16.54 9.40 1.35
N ALA A 152 -16.10 9.56 0.09
CA ALA A 152 -14.70 9.33 -0.29
C ALA A 152 -13.73 10.26 0.49
N ARG A 153 -14.18 11.45 0.88
CA ARG A 153 -13.42 12.38 1.73
C ARG A 153 -13.06 11.79 3.08
N ASP A 154 -13.94 11.02 3.71
CA ASP A 154 -13.66 10.46 5.04
C ASP A 154 -12.48 9.48 4.97
N VAL A 155 -12.41 8.67 3.92
CA VAL A 155 -11.28 7.77 3.65
C VAL A 155 -10.00 8.56 3.40
N ASP A 156 -10.06 9.61 2.58
CA ASP A 156 -8.90 10.46 2.32
C ASP A 156 -8.37 11.12 3.60
N LEU A 157 -9.26 11.66 4.45
CA LEU A 157 -8.89 12.28 5.71
C LEU A 157 -8.34 11.26 6.70
N ALA A 158 -8.92 10.06 6.78
CA ALA A 158 -8.39 8.98 7.62
C ALA A 158 -6.94 8.62 7.23
N MET A 159 -6.64 8.54 5.93
CA MET A 159 -5.28 8.27 5.45
C MET A 159 -4.33 9.44 5.69
N ARG A 160 -4.79 10.68 5.52
CA ARG A 160 -3.97 11.88 5.71
C ARG A 160 -3.65 12.14 7.17
N TRP A 161 -4.65 12.05 8.05
CA TRP A 161 -4.51 12.40 9.46
C TRP A 161 -4.11 11.21 10.32
N GLY A 162 -4.57 10.00 9.99
CA GLY A 162 -4.21 8.77 10.70
C GLY A 162 -2.86 8.21 10.26
N PHE A 163 -2.64 8.08 8.95
CA PHE A 163 -1.42 7.48 8.40
C PHE A 163 -0.40 8.51 7.90
N GLY A 164 -0.68 9.81 8.01
CA GLY A 164 0.26 10.88 7.66
C GLY A 164 0.55 10.99 6.16
N TRP A 165 -0.37 10.54 5.30
CA TRP A 165 -0.20 10.68 3.86
C TRP A 165 -0.39 12.14 3.43
N LYS A 166 0.42 12.62 2.48
CA LYS A 166 0.27 13.99 1.94
C LYS A 166 -1.02 14.18 1.13
N ARG A 167 -1.50 13.13 0.47
CA ARG A 167 -2.75 13.08 -0.29
C ARG A 167 -3.46 11.77 0.01
N GLY A 168 -4.78 11.83 0.13
CA GLY A 168 -5.60 10.65 0.25
C GLY A 168 -5.63 9.83 -1.04
N PRO A 169 -6.00 8.55 -0.97
CA PRO A 169 -6.00 7.70 -2.15
C PRO A 169 -7.06 8.08 -3.20
N PHE A 170 -8.25 8.57 -2.83
CA PHE A 170 -9.25 9.04 -3.79
C PHE A 170 -8.84 10.38 -4.43
N GLU A 171 -8.31 11.32 -3.63
CA GLU A 171 -7.63 12.53 -4.14
C GLU A 171 -6.57 12.19 -5.20
N LEU A 172 -5.74 11.17 -4.93
CA LEU A 172 -4.67 10.77 -5.84
C LEU A 172 -5.19 10.11 -7.11
N TRP A 173 -6.18 9.21 -7.00
CA TRP A 173 -6.81 8.57 -8.15
C TRP A 173 -7.49 9.61 -9.04
N GLN A 174 -8.28 10.52 -8.47
CA GLN A 174 -8.92 11.59 -9.23
C GLN A 174 -7.87 12.45 -9.98
N ALA A 175 -6.77 12.82 -9.31
CA ALA A 175 -5.69 13.58 -9.94
C ALA A 175 -4.96 12.79 -11.06
N ALA A 176 -4.93 11.46 -10.99
CA ALA A 176 -4.33 10.59 -12.00
C ALA A 176 -5.23 10.37 -13.23
N GLY A 177 -6.47 10.83 -13.20
CA GLY A 177 -7.47 10.62 -14.24
C GLY A 177 -8.38 9.44 -13.93
N TRP A 178 -9.55 9.75 -13.33
CA TRP A 178 -10.50 8.79 -12.77
C TRP A 178 -10.82 7.62 -13.72
N SER A 179 -11.45 7.90 -14.86
CA SER A 179 -11.94 6.88 -15.80
C SER A 179 -10.83 6.05 -16.42
N ARG A 180 -9.66 6.66 -16.66
CA ARG A 180 -8.48 5.97 -17.21
C ARG A 180 -7.96 4.94 -16.21
N ILE A 181 -7.78 5.34 -14.95
CA ILE A 181 -7.30 4.45 -13.90
C ILE A 181 -8.33 3.34 -13.62
N ALA A 182 -9.64 3.66 -13.58
CA ALA A 182 -10.69 2.66 -13.43
C ALA A 182 -10.61 1.59 -14.52
N GLY A 183 -10.49 2.00 -15.80
CA GLY A 183 -10.33 1.07 -16.91
C GLY A 183 -9.04 0.23 -16.84
N TRP A 184 -7.95 0.78 -16.30
CA TRP A 184 -6.72 0.01 -16.06
C TRP A 184 -6.84 -0.99 -14.92
N ILE A 185 -7.55 -0.64 -13.84
CA ILE A 185 -7.85 -1.58 -12.75
C ILE A 185 -8.71 -2.73 -13.30
N ASP A 186 -9.79 -2.44 -14.04
CA ASP A 186 -10.66 -3.47 -14.64
C ASP A 186 -9.90 -4.38 -15.62
N ALA A 187 -8.95 -3.83 -16.39
CA ALA A 187 -8.09 -4.63 -17.25
C ALA A 187 -7.17 -5.55 -16.43
N ASP A 188 -6.50 -5.01 -15.41
CA ASP A 188 -5.59 -5.76 -14.56
C ASP A 188 -6.34 -6.83 -13.72
N VAL A 189 -7.57 -6.58 -13.29
CA VAL A 189 -8.45 -7.57 -12.64
C VAL A 189 -8.76 -8.73 -13.60
N ARG A 190 -9.19 -8.42 -14.83
CA ARG A 190 -9.48 -9.45 -15.86
C ARG A 190 -8.25 -10.25 -16.27
N GLU A 191 -7.07 -9.64 -16.23
CA GLU A 191 -5.80 -10.29 -16.50
C GLU A 191 -5.22 -11.07 -15.30
N GLY A 192 -5.92 -11.08 -14.15
CA GLY A 192 -5.48 -11.79 -12.95
C GLY A 192 -4.26 -11.15 -12.26
N LYS A 193 -4.02 -9.85 -12.50
CA LYS A 193 -2.89 -9.10 -11.92
C LYS A 193 -3.24 -8.41 -10.60
N ALA A 194 -4.52 -8.16 -10.35
CA ALA A 194 -5.01 -7.59 -9.09
C ALA A 194 -4.98 -8.61 -7.94
N LEU A 195 -4.96 -8.13 -6.71
CA LEU A 195 -4.92 -8.98 -5.51
C LEU A 195 -6.20 -9.78 -5.27
N ALA A 196 -7.34 -9.34 -5.80
CA ALA A 196 -8.60 -10.05 -5.73
C ALA A 196 -9.33 -9.97 -7.08
N PRO A 197 -10.14 -10.99 -7.43
CA PRO A 197 -10.92 -11.03 -8.67
C PRO A 197 -12.23 -10.22 -8.58
N ALA A 198 -12.42 -9.42 -7.52
CA ALA A 198 -13.61 -8.59 -7.36
C ALA A 198 -13.71 -7.56 -8.50
N PRO A 199 -14.91 -7.30 -9.04
CA PRO A 199 -15.10 -6.20 -9.97
C PRO A 199 -15.07 -4.86 -9.23
N LEU A 200 -14.68 -3.80 -9.94
CA LEU A 200 -14.96 -2.45 -9.45
C LEU A 200 -16.47 -2.25 -9.28
N PRO A 201 -16.93 -1.58 -8.22
CA PRO A 201 -18.34 -1.28 -8.05
C PRO A 201 -18.91 -0.44 -9.20
N PRO A 202 -20.20 -0.62 -9.57
CA PRO A 202 -20.80 0.08 -10.71
C PRO A 202 -20.68 1.61 -10.64
N TRP A 203 -20.68 2.16 -9.42
CA TRP A 203 -20.60 3.59 -9.20
C TRP A 203 -19.31 4.23 -9.73
N VAL A 204 -18.20 3.47 -9.73
CA VAL A 204 -16.90 3.96 -10.22
C VAL A 204 -16.98 4.34 -11.70
N SER A 205 -17.82 3.64 -12.45
CA SER A 205 -18.02 3.79 -13.90
C SER A 205 -19.31 4.53 -14.29
N GLU A 206 -19.98 5.19 -13.34
CA GLU A 206 -21.21 5.92 -13.63
C GLU A 206 -21.00 6.99 -14.72
N SER A 207 -21.99 7.12 -15.62
CA SER A 207 -21.88 8.01 -16.78
C SER A 207 -21.66 9.47 -16.35
N GLY A 208 -20.64 10.12 -16.91
CA GLY A 208 -20.27 11.49 -16.57
C GLY A 208 -19.35 11.62 -15.35
N ARG A 209 -19.01 10.52 -14.66
CA ARG A 209 -18.08 10.54 -13.52
C ARG A 209 -16.65 10.83 -13.96
N THR A 210 -16.11 11.95 -13.48
CA THR A 210 -14.71 12.36 -13.68
C THR A 210 -13.89 12.34 -12.39
N GLY A 211 -14.53 12.01 -11.26
CA GLY A 211 -13.93 11.98 -9.94
C GLY A 211 -14.96 11.74 -8.84
N VAL A 212 -14.52 11.90 -7.60
CA VAL A 212 -15.32 11.76 -6.38
C VAL A 212 -15.25 12.99 -5.48
N HIS A 213 -14.58 14.06 -5.89
CA HIS A 213 -14.53 15.34 -5.18
C HIS A 213 -14.94 16.46 -6.14
N THR A 214 -16.04 17.15 -5.83
CA THR A 214 -16.59 18.28 -6.56
C THR A 214 -16.90 19.44 -5.59
N PRO A 215 -17.21 20.66 -6.09
CA PRO A 215 -17.66 21.75 -5.24
C PRO A 215 -18.94 21.44 -4.45
N GLU A 216 -19.80 20.59 -4.99
CA GLU A 216 -21.08 20.20 -4.40
C GLU A 216 -20.93 19.12 -3.31
N GLY A 217 -19.83 18.37 -3.31
CA GLY A 217 -19.57 17.35 -2.32
C GLY A 217 -18.51 16.33 -2.74
N SER A 218 -18.38 15.29 -1.92
CA SER A 218 -17.58 14.12 -2.26
C SER A 218 -18.52 12.94 -2.42
N TYR A 219 -18.34 12.15 -3.51
CA TYR A 219 -19.21 11.04 -3.96
C TYR A 219 -19.96 10.38 -2.81
#